data_AF-A0A7X3VJL6-F1
#
_entry.id   AF-A0A7X3VJL6-F1
#
_cell.length_a   1.000
_cell.length_b   1.000
_cell.length_c   1.000
_cell.angle_alpha   90.00
_cell.angle_beta   90.00
_cell.angle_gamma   90.00
#
_symmetry.space_group_name_H-M   'P 1'
#
loop_
_entity.id
_entity.type
_entity.pdbx_description
1 polymer ?
#
loop_
_entity_poly.entity_id
_entity_poly.type
_entity_poly.pdbx_seq_one_letter_code
_entity_poly.pdbx_strand_id
1 'polypeptide(L)'
;MLKYSYWRTVPPTRDWQQEPDFDLQTAEYGGHGIARYVAHMFYWLCGKGDEFRLIGGQAWPWSSVNQIGPSYGFGHTEGYLPNWRKDNPDDYAVP
;
A
#
# COMPACT_ATOMS: atom_id res chain seq x y z
N MET A 1 29.77 -4.59 -3.56
CA MET A 1 28.35 -4.28 -3.78
C MET A 1 28.13 -2.84 -3.34
N LEU A 2 27.96 -1.89 -4.28
CA LEU A 2 27.63 -0.50 -3.93
C LEU A 2 26.12 -0.41 -3.70
N LYS A 3 25.72 -0.02 -2.49
CA LYS A 3 24.33 0.34 -2.22
C LYS A 3 24.16 1.82 -2.55
N TYR A 4 23.63 2.12 -3.73
CA TYR A 4 23.23 3.49 -4.08
C TYR A 4 22.03 3.89 -3.22
N SER A 5 22.27 4.77 -2.24
CA SER A 5 21.20 5.39 -1.46
C SER A 5 21.04 6.81 -1.99
N TYR A 6 20.00 7.05 -2.78
CA TYR A 6 19.70 8.37 -3.32
C TYR A 6 18.46 8.95 -2.64
N TRP A 7 18.56 10.20 -2.20
CA TRP A 7 17.43 10.93 -1.61
C TRP A 7 16.71 11.69 -2.72
N ARG A 8 15.39 11.54 -2.83
CA ARG A 8 14.59 12.32 -3.78
C ARG A 8 14.51 13.77 -3.28
N THR A 9 14.73 14.74 -4.16
CA THR A 9 14.58 16.18 -3.88
C THR A 9 13.21 16.72 -4.30
N VAL A 10 12.40 15.89 -4.95
CA VAL A 10 11.04 16.19 -5.41
C VAL A 10 10.07 15.14 -4.87
N PRO A 11 8.78 15.48 -4.72
CA PRO A 11 7.75 14.50 -4.38
C PRO A 11 7.80 13.28 -5.31
N PRO A 12 7.47 12.08 -4.80
CA PRO A 12 7.39 10.90 -5.64
C PRO A 12 6.29 11.08 -6.71
N THR A 13 6.57 10.59 -7.89
CA THR A 13 5.65 10.52 -9.01
C THR A 13 5.99 9.25 -9.80
N ARG A 14 5.01 8.68 -10.48
CA ARG A 14 5.22 7.50 -11.32
C ARG A 14 6.01 7.89 -12.58
N ASP A 15 7.34 7.90 -12.47
CA ASP A 15 8.30 8.35 -13.49
C ASP A 15 8.98 7.20 -14.27
N TRP A 16 8.50 5.97 -14.12
CA TRP A 16 9.01 4.78 -14.80
C TRP A 16 8.03 4.20 -15.84
N GLN A 17 8.54 3.30 -16.68
CA GLN A 17 7.76 2.60 -17.70
C GLN A 17 6.61 1.80 -17.07
N GLN A 18 5.41 1.94 -17.63
CA GLN A 18 4.20 1.27 -17.13
C GLN A 18 3.90 0.06 -18.01
N GLU A 19 3.65 -1.08 -17.37
CA GLU A 19 3.15 -2.27 -18.05
C GLU A 19 1.62 -2.16 -18.14
N PRO A 20 1.04 -2.14 -19.37
CA PRO A 20 -0.41 -1.96 -19.55
C PRO A 20 -1.26 -3.03 -18.87
N ASP A 21 -0.73 -4.25 -18.78
CA ASP A 21 -1.44 -5.42 -18.25
C ASP A 21 -1.25 -5.59 -16.74
N PHE A 22 -0.47 -4.72 -16.09
CA PHE A 22 -0.21 -4.79 -14.66
C PHE A 22 -1.31 -4.09 -13.87
N ASP A 23 -2.19 -4.87 -13.25
CA ASP A 23 -3.26 -4.36 -12.40
C ASP A 23 -2.80 -4.16 -10.95
N LEU A 24 -2.80 -2.89 -10.52
CA LEU A 24 -2.41 -2.48 -9.17
C LEU A 24 -3.39 -2.92 -8.08
N GLN A 25 -4.62 -3.28 -8.45
CA GLN A 25 -5.63 -3.71 -7.47
C GLN A 25 -5.49 -5.18 -7.11
N THR A 26 -4.95 -5.99 -8.03
CA THR A 26 -4.81 -7.44 -7.88
C THR A 26 -3.36 -7.90 -7.77
N ALA A 27 -2.40 -6.98 -7.88
CA ALA A 27 -0.98 -7.28 -7.71
C ALA A 27 -0.68 -7.95 -6.36
N GLU A 28 0.25 -8.91 -6.40
CA GLU A 28 0.73 -9.57 -5.20
C GLU A 28 1.72 -8.66 -4.46
N TYR A 29 1.24 -7.97 -3.42
CA TYR A 29 2.07 -7.11 -2.57
C TYR A 29 2.79 -7.87 -1.44
N GLY A 30 2.69 -9.20 -1.43
CA GLY A 30 3.26 -10.08 -0.42
C GLY A 30 2.23 -10.67 0.53
N GLY A 31 2.71 -11.28 1.62
CA GLY A 31 1.87 -12.02 2.57
C GLY A 31 1.26 -11.20 3.70
N HIS A 32 0.66 -11.91 4.65
CA HIS A 32 0.04 -11.34 5.84
C HIS A 32 1.02 -10.44 6.62
N GLY A 33 0.54 -9.27 7.04
CA GLY A 33 1.32 -8.30 7.81
C GLY A 33 2.33 -7.47 7.02
N ILE A 34 2.70 -7.84 5.78
CA ILE A 34 3.64 -7.06 4.96
C ILE A 34 2.98 -6.36 3.76
N ALA A 35 1.94 -6.98 3.18
CA ALA A 35 1.35 -6.52 1.93
C ALA A 35 0.88 -5.05 1.95
N ARG A 36 0.25 -4.62 3.05
CA ARG A 36 -0.18 -3.22 3.26
C ARG A 36 0.95 -2.21 3.18
N TYR A 37 2.13 -2.54 3.70
CA TYR A 37 3.28 -1.65 3.71
C TYR A 37 3.90 -1.55 2.32
N VAL A 38 4.09 -2.69 1.66
CA VAL A 38 4.65 -2.75 0.29
C VAL A 38 3.73 -1.99 -0.67
N ALA A 39 2.42 -2.22 -0.54
CA ALA A 39 1.45 -1.54 -1.38
C ALA A 39 1.40 -0.03 -1.10
N HIS A 40 1.35 0.40 0.16
CA HIS A 40 1.37 1.83 0.46
C HIS A 40 2.66 2.49 -0.06
N MET A 41 3.82 1.84 0.09
CA MET A 41 5.07 2.33 -0.46
C MET A 41 5.04 2.44 -1.99
N PHE A 42 4.47 1.45 -2.67
CA PHE A 42 4.29 1.47 -4.12
C PHE A 42 3.40 2.65 -4.56
N TYR A 43 2.24 2.83 -3.93
CA TYR A 43 1.34 3.93 -4.24
C TYR A 43 1.94 5.30 -3.88
N TRP A 44 2.70 5.37 -2.78
CA TRP A 44 3.49 6.55 -2.43
C TRP A 44 4.51 6.88 -3.52
N LEU A 45 5.27 5.90 -4.03
CA LEU A 45 6.20 6.10 -5.16
C LEU A 45 5.48 6.58 -6.42
N CYS A 46 4.23 6.17 -6.63
CA CYS A 46 3.40 6.64 -7.74
C CYS A 46 2.88 8.08 -7.56
N GLY A 47 3.15 8.73 -6.42
CA GLY A 47 2.61 10.04 -6.06
C GLY A 47 1.18 9.98 -5.52
N LYS A 48 0.71 8.79 -5.14
CA LYS A 48 -0.68 8.49 -4.74
C LYS A 48 -0.80 7.99 -3.30
N GLY A 49 0.21 8.27 -2.48
CA GLY A 49 0.25 7.80 -1.08
C GLY A 49 -0.93 8.35 -0.26
N ASP A 50 -1.33 9.59 -0.50
CA ASP A 50 -2.41 10.24 0.25
C ASP A 50 -3.80 9.67 -0.06
N GLU A 51 -3.97 8.97 -1.19
CA GLU A 51 -5.19 8.27 -1.60
C GLU A 51 -5.27 6.83 -1.06
N PHE A 52 -4.23 6.37 -0.36
CA PHE A 52 -4.14 5.02 0.16
C PHE A 52 -4.76 4.94 1.55
N ARG A 53 -5.76 4.09 1.73
CA ARG A 53 -6.36 3.79 3.03
C ARG A 53 -6.55 2.29 3.21
N LEU A 54 -6.44 1.84 4.46
CA LEU A 54 -6.85 0.52 4.89
C LEU A 54 -8.31 0.63 5.36
N ILE A 55 -9.22 0.00 4.63
CA ILE A 55 -10.65 0.01 4.94
C ILE A 55 -11.11 -1.41 5.27
N GLY A 56 -11.75 -1.56 6.44
CA GLY A 56 -12.32 -2.82 6.93
C GLY A 56 -11.32 -3.78 7.59
N GLY A 57 -11.84 -4.82 8.25
CA GLY A 57 -11.03 -5.83 8.96
C GLY A 57 -10.29 -6.83 8.06
N GLN A 58 -10.63 -6.88 6.77
CA GLN A 58 -9.91 -7.61 5.71
C GLN A 58 -9.09 -6.63 4.86
N ALA A 59 -8.47 -5.64 5.49
CA ALA A 59 -7.92 -4.45 4.84
C ALA A 59 -7.12 -4.75 3.56
N TRP A 60 -7.39 -3.98 2.52
CA TRP A 60 -6.64 -3.99 1.25
C TRP A 60 -5.12 -3.83 1.51
N PRO A 61 -4.21 -4.46 0.76
CA PRO A 61 -4.38 -5.31 -0.42
C PRO A 61 -4.52 -6.80 -0.06
N TRP A 62 -5.36 -7.12 0.92
CA TRP A 62 -5.62 -8.52 1.26
C TRP A 62 -6.52 -9.19 0.22
N SER A 63 -6.07 -10.35 -0.28
CA SER A 63 -6.85 -11.28 -1.11
C SER A 63 -6.88 -12.65 -0.44
N SER A 64 -8.06 -13.22 -0.25
CA SER A 64 -8.21 -14.59 0.28
C SER A 64 -9.40 -15.31 -0.36
N VAL A 65 -9.35 -16.65 -0.40
CA VAL A 65 -10.42 -17.49 -0.98
C VAL A 65 -11.78 -17.24 -0.30
N ASN A 66 -11.78 -16.78 0.95
CA ASN A 66 -13.00 -16.52 1.74
C ASN A 66 -13.39 -15.02 1.78
N GLN A 67 -12.82 -14.19 0.92
CA GLN A 67 -13.15 -12.77 0.87
C GLN A 67 -14.56 -12.56 0.28
N ILE A 68 -15.44 -11.93 1.06
CA ILE A 68 -16.85 -11.74 0.70
C ILE A 68 -17.01 -10.60 -0.33
N GLY A 69 -16.02 -9.72 -0.44
CA GLY A 69 -15.97 -8.68 -1.46
C GLY A 69 -14.62 -7.95 -1.49
N PRO A 70 -14.31 -7.25 -2.60
CA PRO A 70 -13.07 -6.51 -2.75
C PRO A 70 -12.88 -5.47 -1.64
N SER A 71 -11.72 -5.49 -1.01
CA SER A 71 -11.34 -4.48 -0.03
C SER A 71 -10.98 -3.22 -0.80
N TYR A 72 -11.76 -2.14 -0.74
CA TYR A 72 -11.43 -0.90 -1.45
C TYR A 72 -10.68 0.04 -0.52
N GLY A 73 -9.36 0.12 -0.69
CA GLY A 73 -8.52 1.03 0.06
C GLY A 73 -8.01 2.23 -0.73
N PHE A 74 -7.92 2.08 -2.06
CA PHE A 74 -7.34 3.09 -2.95
C PHE A 74 -8.41 4.08 -3.47
N GLY A 75 -8.09 5.38 -3.48
CA GLY A 75 -9.02 6.43 -3.90
C GLY A 75 -9.94 6.93 -2.77
N HIS A 76 -9.63 6.55 -1.53
CA HIS A 76 -10.37 6.97 -0.35
C HIS A 76 -9.52 7.90 0.50
N THR A 77 -10.14 8.92 1.10
CA THR A 77 -9.50 9.81 2.08
C THR A 77 -9.77 9.36 3.52
N GLU A 78 -10.76 8.49 3.72
CA GLU A 78 -11.19 7.92 5.00
C GLU A 78 -10.70 6.47 5.14
N GLY A 79 -10.44 6.05 6.38
CA GLY A 79 -9.85 4.76 6.72
C GLY A 79 -8.48 4.91 7.38
N TYR A 80 -7.80 3.80 7.62
CA TYR A 80 -6.58 3.78 8.41
C TYR A 80 -5.33 3.88 7.54
N LEU A 81 -4.32 4.61 7.99
CA LEU A 81 -2.98 4.54 7.40
C LEU A 81 -2.24 3.33 7.98
N PRO A 82 -1.37 2.65 7.21
CA PRO A 82 -0.47 1.64 7.78
C PRO A 82 0.39 2.25 8.89
N ASN A 83 0.43 1.61 10.06
CA ASN A 83 1.29 2.05 11.15
C ASN A 83 2.74 1.60 10.92
N TRP A 84 3.57 2.48 10.35
CA TRP A 84 4.98 2.18 10.06
C TRP A 84 5.84 1.91 11.30
N ARG A 85 5.39 2.33 12.50
CA ARG A 85 6.15 2.17 13.75
C ARG A 85 5.96 0.80 14.38
N LYS A 86 4.89 0.08 14.02
CA LYS A 86 4.53 -1.23 14.59
C LYS A 86 4.54 -1.24 16.12
N ASP A 87 4.11 -0.15 16.73
CA ASP A 87 4.09 0.05 18.17
C ASP A 87 2.79 -0.48 18.81
N ASN A 88 1.86 -1.03 18.03
CA ASN A 88 0.68 -1.77 18.49
C ASN A 88 0.61 -3.20 17.94
N PRO A 89 -0.06 -4.14 18.65
CA PRO A 89 -0.02 -5.56 18.31
C PRO A 89 -0.73 -5.91 16.99
N ASP A 90 -1.72 -5.10 16.59
CA ASP A 90 -2.56 -5.33 15.43
C ASP A 90 -2.19 -4.44 14.23
N ASP A 91 -1.25 -3.50 14.40
CA ASP A 91 -0.70 -2.62 13.35
C ASP A 91 -1.77 -1.80 12.59
N TYR A 92 -3.03 -1.78 13.06
CA TYR A 92 -4.06 -0.87 12.57
C TYR A 92 -3.85 0.47 13.27
N ALA A 93 -3.64 1.56 12.51
CA ALA A 93 -3.47 2.87 13.13
C ALA A 93 -4.64 3.17 14.07
N VAL A 94 -4.35 3.61 15.29
CA VAL A 94 -5.37 4.03 16.27
C VAL A 94 -6.08 5.28 15.69
N PRO A 95 -7.39 5.50 15.95
CA PRO A 95 -8.18 6.56 15.34
C PRO A 95 -7.60 7.97 15.48
#